data_AF-W4VCN2-F1
#
_entry.id   AF-W4VCN2-F1
#
_cell.length_a   1.000
_cell.length_b   1.000
_cell.length_c   1.000
_cell.angle_alpha   90.00
_cell.angle_beta   90.00
_cell.angle_gamma   90.00
#
_symmetry.space_group_name_H-M   'P 1'
#
loop_
_entity.id
_entity.type
_entity.pdbx_description
1 polymer ?
#
loop_
_entity_poly.entity_id
_entity_poly.type
_entity_poly.pdbx_seq_one_letter_code
_entity_poly.pdbx_strand_id
1 'polypeptide(L)'
;MINEVFPKNEVIEAIIKDVVIPIIKQLEVDLGKQMYEYSVYLGEDKIFSKIINSEGCECFSENAQPIRIRFRTISQPNKLRFHVEGVFSENISPEGTGFSGFNTDGSINLNDLTIKNLHGLLVIMYGIGKDGSFEYTKMK
;
A
#
# COMPACT_ATOMS: atom_id res chain seq x y z
N MET A 1 -18.64 20.64 -12.51
CA MET A 1 -17.80 19.48 -12.87
C MET A 1 -16.42 19.74 -12.34
N ILE A 2 -16.00 19.01 -11.30
CA ILE A 2 -14.59 18.97 -10.92
C ILE A 2 -13.95 18.12 -12.01
N ASN A 3 -13.01 18.67 -12.78
CA ASN A 3 -12.18 17.86 -13.66
C ASN A 3 -11.42 16.88 -12.77
N GLU A 4 -11.86 15.62 -12.74
CA GLU A 4 -11.18 14.57 -12.02
C GLU A 4 -9.80 14.41 -12.65
N VAL A 5 -8.79 14.92 -11.93
CA VAL A 5 -7.40 14.77 -12.31
C VAL A 5 -7.07 13.30 -12.12
N PHE A 6 -7.12 12.53 -13.21
CA PHE A 6 -6.63 11.17 -13.19
C PHE A 6 -5.14 11.19 -12.80
N PRO A 7 -4.73 10.39 -11.81
CA PRO A 7 -3.31 10.23 -11.53
C PRO A 7 -2.64 9.66 -12.78
N LYS A 8 -1.67 10.41 -13.32
CA LYS A 8 -0.87 9.94 -14.46
C LYS A 8 -0.10 8.68 -14.05
N ASN A 9 0.24 7.83 -15.01
CA ASN A 9 1.03 6.61 -14.74
C ASN A 9 2.31 6.90 -13.96
N GLU A 10 3.01 8.00 -14.28
CA GLU A 10 4.22 8.45 -13.58
C GLU A 10 4.00 8.70 -12.07
N VAL A 11 2.81 9.19 -11.69
CA VAL A 11 2.43 9.41 -10.28
C VAL A 11 2.24 8.08 -9.56
N ILE A 12 1.59 7.12 -10.23
CA ILE A 12 1.36 5.78 -9.70
C ILE A 12 2.71 5.06 -9.52
N GLU A 13 3.58 5.13 -10.52
CA GLU A 13 4.92 4.53 -10.50
C GLU A 13 5.80 5.11 -9.40
N ALA A 14 5.78 6.44 -9.20
CA ALA A 14 6.51 7.08 -8.11
C ALA A 14 6.06 6.56 -6.73
N ILE A 15 4.75 6.42 -6.50
CA ILE A 15 4.23 5.88 -5.23
C ILE A 15 4.62 4.42 -5.04
N ILE A 16 4.53 3.60 -6.09
CA ILE A 16 4.96 2.20 -6.00
C ILE A 16 6.43 2.11 -5.64
N LYS A 17 7.27 2.85 -6.35
CA LYS A 17 8.72 2.81 -6.18
C LYS A 17 9.19 3.33 -4.81
N ASP A 18 8.67 4.48 -4.40
CA ASP A 18 9.22 5.21 -3.25
C ASP A 18 8.46 4.91 -1.94
N VAL A 19 7.29 4.25 -2.01
CA VAL A 19 6.47 3.92 -0.84
C VAL A 19 6.19 2.43 -0.74
N VAL A 20 5.62 1.82 -1.78
CA VAL A 20 5.14 0.43 -1.70
C VAL A 20 6.29 -0.57 -1.66
N ILE A 21 7.26 -0.46 -2.57
CA ILE A 21 8.38 -1.39 -2.67
C ILE A 21 9.22 -1.45 -1.36
N PRO A 22 9.60 -0.33 -0.73
CA PRO A 22 10.30 -0.37 0.55
C PRO A 22 9.54 -1.14 1.65
N ILE A 23 8.22 -0.96 1.74
CA ILE A 23 7.38 -1.66 2.72
C ILE A 23 7.32 -3.16 2.40
N ILE A 24 7.08 -3.52 1.14
CA ILE A 24 7.10 -4.92 0.69
C ILE A 24 8.43 -5.59 1.05
N LYS A 25 9.56 -4.95 0.78
CA LYS A 25 10.89 -5.50 1.10
C LYS A 25 11.04 -5.79 2.58
N GLN A 26 10.58 -4.90 3.45
CA GLN A 26 10.61 -5.14 4.89
C GLN A 26 9.69 -6.31 5.28
N LEU A 27 8.49 -6.37 4.73
CA LEU A 27 7.56 -7.48 4.97
C LEU A 27 8.12 -8.83 4.52
N GLU A 28 8.84 -8.89 3.40
CA GLU A 28 9.47 -10.12 2.95
C GLU A 28 10.61 -10.59 3.87
N VAL A 29 11.28 -9.67 4.58
CA VAL A 29 12.26 -10.02 5.62
C VAL A 29 11.55 -10.66 6.81
N ASP A 30 10.40 -10.12 7.20
CA ASP A 30 9.67 -10.54 8.41
C ASP A 30 8.80 -11.79 8.19
N LEU A 31 8.21 -11.95 7.00
CA LEU A 31 7.19 -12.95 6.68
C LEU A 31 7.60 -13.90 5.53
N GLY A 32 8.73 -13.63 4.86
CA GLY A 32 9.18 -14.35 3.68
C GLY A 32 8.64 -13.78 2.36
N LYS A 33 9.21 -14.24 1.23
CA LYS A 33 8.85 -13.74 -0.11
C LYS A 33 7.38 -14.00 -0.45
N GLN A 34 6.72 -12.99 -1.02
CA GLN A 34 5.32 -13.05 -1.43
C GLN A 34 5.10 -12.32 -2.76
N MET A 35 3.92 -12.50 -3.35
CA MET A 35 3.46 -11.75 -4.52
C MET A 35 2.36 -10.79 -4.12
N TYR A 36 2.28 -9.62 -4.76
CA TYR A 36 1.36 -8.56 -4.38
C TYR A 36 0.59 -8.03 -5.58
N GLU A 37 -0.73 -7.88 -5.46
CA GLU A 37 -1.56 -7.17 -6.43
C GLU A 37 -1.82 -5.77 -5.90
N TYR A 38 -1.24 -4.74 -6.53
CA TYR A 38 -1.66 -3.39 -6.22
C TYR A 38 -2.83 -2.98 -7.13
N SER A 39 -3.88 -2.46 -6.51
CA SER A 39 -5.06 -1.89 -7.17
C SER A 39 -5.12 -0.40 -6.88
N VAL A 40 -5.26 0.41 -7.92
CA VAL A 40 -5.40 1.87 -7.82
C VAL A 40 -6.86 2.26 -7.93
N TYR A 41 -7.27 3.14 -7.02
CA TYR A 41 -8.62 3.67 -6.92
C TYR A 41 -8.62 5.19 -6.97
N LEU A 42 -9.61 5.75 -7.64
CA LEU A 42 -9.96 7.17 -7.56
C LEU A 42 -11.35 7.26 -6.93
N GLY A 43 -11.44 7.77 -5.70
CA GLY A 43 -12.66 7.60 -4.91
C GLY A 43 -12.91 6.12 -4.62
N GLU A 44 -14.08 5.62 -5.03
CA GLU A 44 -14.49 4.21 -4.87
C GLU A 44 -14.22 3.36 -6.12
N ASP A 45 -13.89 3.98 -7.25
CA ASP A 45 -13.73 3.28 -8.52
C ASP A 45 -12.31 2.74 -8.69
N LYS A 46 -12.20 1.42 -8.91
CA LYS A 46 -10.92 0.77 -9.29
C LYS A 46 -10.61 1.12 -10.74
N ILE A 47 -9.52 1.85 -10.95
CA ILE A 47 -9.10 2.30 -12.29
C ILE A 47 -7.98 1.45 -12.89
N PHE A 48 -7.21 0.75 -12.06
CA PHE A 48 -6.05 -0.01 -12.50
C PHE A 48 -5.69 -1.11 -11.49
N SER A 49 -5.13 -2.23 -11.94
CA SER A 49 -4.50 -3.22 -11.05
C SER A 49 -3.39 -4.00 -11.75
N LYS A 50 -2.38 -4.40 -10.98
CA LYS A 50 -1.21 -5.10 -11.49
C LYS A 50 -0.55 -5.94 -10.40
N ILE A 51 0.00 -7.08 -10.79
CA ILE A 51 0.72 -7.98 -9.88
C ILE A 51 2.21 -7.72 -10.02
N ILE A 52 2.88 -7.53 -8.87
CA ILE A 52 4.31 -7.28 -8.77
C ILE A 52 4.96 -8.17 -7.71
N ASN A 53 6.26 -8.37 -7.86
CA ASN A 53 7.14 -8.87 -6.80
C ASN A 53 7.82 -7.70 -6.03
N SER A 54 8.65 -8.01 -5.04
CA SER A 54 9.41 -7.02 -4.26
C SER A 54 10.50 -6.26 -5.02
N GLU A 55 10.78 -6.66 -6.27
CA GLU A 55 11.66 -5.95 -7.18
C GLU A 55 10.88 -4.94 -8.04
N GLY A 56 9.54 -4.94 -7.98
CA GLY A 56 8.66 -4.12 -8.80
C GLY A 56 8.38 -4.71 -10.19
N CYS A 57 8.79 -5.96 -10.44
CA CYS A 57 8.62 -6.63 -11.72
C CYS A 57 7.22 -7.23 -11.85
N GLU A 58 6.62 -7.07 -13.03
CA GLU A 58 5.34 -7.68 -13.41
C GLU A 58 5.40 -9.20 -13.37
N CYS A 59 4.38 -9.81 -12.78
CA CYS A 59 4.25 -11.27 -12.70
C CYS A 59 2.78 -11.68 -12.83
N PHE A 60 2.53 -12.98 -12.99
CA PHE A 60 1.19 -13.57 -12.86
C PHE A 60 1.15 -14.44 -11.61
N SER A 61 0.13 -14.25 -10.77
CA SER A 61 -0.14 -15.10 -9.61
C SER A 61 -1.62 -15.03 -9.24
N GLU A 62 -2.23 -16.19 -8.97
CA GLU A 62 -3.62 -16.27 -8.51
C GLU A 62 -3.76 -15.99 -7.00
N ASN A 63 -2.64 -16.00 -6.26
CA ASN A 63 -2.61 -15.86 -4.80
C ASN A 63 -1.86 -14.59 -4.34
N ALA A 64 -1.91 -13.54 -5.16
CA ALA A 64 -1.27 -12.28 -4.83
C ALA A 64 -1.97 -11.57 -3.66
N GLN A 65 -1.19 -11.05 -2.72
CA GLN A 65 -1.69 -10.30 -1.57
C GLN A 65 -2.16 -8.90 -1.99
N PRO A 66 -3.33 -8.43 -1.55
CA PRO A 66 -3.87 -7.17 -2.04
C PRO A 66 -3.20 -5.96 -1.39
N ILE A 67 -2.81 -5.00 -2.23
CA ILE A 67 -2.41 -3.65 -1.87
C ILE A 67 -3.37 -2.68 -2.57
N ARG A 68 -3.93 -1.70 -1.86
CA ARG A 68 -4.82 -0.69 -2.43
C ARG A 68 -4.22 0.69 -2.30
N ILE A 69 -4.16 1.42 -3.40
CA ILE A 69 -3.72 2.82 -3.47
C ILE A 69 -4.93 3.66 -3.82
N ARG A 70 -5.39 4.50 -2.88
CA ARG A 70 -6.52 5.42 -3.09
C ARG A 70 -6.02 6.84 -3.25
N PHE A 71 -6.42 7.50 -4.34
CA PHE A 71 -6.14 8.91 -4.54
C PHE A 71 -7.33 9.78 -4.15
N ARG A 72 -7.03 10.94 -3.55
CA ARG A 72 -8.00 12.00 -3.25
C ARG A 72 -7.45 13.34 -3.71
N THR A 73 -8.24 14.05 -4.52
CA THR A 73 -7.95 15.44 -4.87
C THR A 73 -8.08 16.32 -3.63
N ILE A 74 -7.29 17.38 -3.60
CA ILE A 74 -7.35 18.41 -2.56
C ILE A 74 -7.41 19.78 -3.22
N SER A 75 -7.71 20.83 -2.46
CA SER A 75 -7.80 22.21 -2.95
C SER A 75 -6.47 22.83 -3.41
N GLN A 76 -5.46 21.99 -3.69
CA GLN A 76 -4.15 22.39 -4.19
C GLN A 76 -3.92 21.75 -5.56
N PRO A 77 -3.84 22.54 -6.65
CA PRO A 77 -3.90 22.03 -8.02
C PRO A 77 -2.71 21.12 -8.41
N ASN A 78 -1.55 21.31 -7.77
CA ASN A 78 -0.33 20.54 -8.06
C ASN A 78 -0.04 19.48 -7.01
N LYS A 79 -1.02 19.10 -6.19
CA LYS A 79 -0.81 18.15 -5.11
C LYS A 79 -1.95 17.17 -5.01
N LEU A 80 -1.60 15.89 -4.88
CA LEU A 80 -2.55 14.80 -4.73
C LEU A 80 -2.31 14.11 -3.39
N ARG A 81 -3.36 13.83 -2.63
CA ARG A 81 -3.25 12.96 -1.44
C ARG A 81 -3.45 11.52 -1.87
N PHE A 82 -2.70 10.63 -1.23
CA PHE A 82 -2.86 9.20 -1.42
C PHE A 82 -2.93 8.49 -0.06
N HIS A 83 -3.61 7.35 -0.08
CA HIS A 83 -3.64 6.38 1.00
C HIS A 83 -3.27 5.03 0.41
N VAL A 84 -2.25 4.39 0.97
CA VAL A 84 -1.87 3.02 0.62
C VAL A 84 -2.23 2.12 1.79
N GLU A 85 -2.93 1.03 1.53
CA GLU A 85 -3.17 -0.05 2.48
C GLU A 85 -2.73 -1.39 1.89
N GLY A 86 -2.08 -2.24 2.68
CA GLY A 86 -1.91 -3.66 2.40
C GLY A 86 -2.66 -4.46 3.45
N VAL A 87 -3.51 -5.39 3.04
CA VAL A 87 -4.26 -6.26 3.96
C VAL A 87 -3.87 -7.71 3.66
N PHE A 88 -3.19 -8.34 4.60
CA PHE A 88 -2.74 -9.72 4.50
C PHE A 88 -3.65 -10.61 5.34
N SER A 89 -4.03 -11.77 4.80
CA SER A 89 -4.97 -12.68 5.47
C SER A 89 -4.32 -13.52 6.57
N GLU A 90 -5.18 -14.15 7.38
CA GLU A 90 -4.87 -14.91 8.61
C GLU A 90 -3.84 -16.05 8.49
N ASN A 91 -3.46 -16.43 7.26
CA ASN A 91 -2.61 -17.59 6.98
C ASN A 91 -1.12 -17.26 6.78
N ILE A 92 -0.73 -15.98 6.83
CA ILE A 92 0.67 -15.57 6.60
C ILE A 92 1.52 -15.61 7.87
N SER A 93 0.90 -15.68 9.05
CA SER A 93 1.62 -15.96 10.30
C SER A 93 1.99 -17.45 10.36
N PRO A 94 3.28 -17.81 10.51
CA PRO A 94 3.71 -19.20 10.73
C PRO A 94 3.09 -19.84 11.99
N GLU A 95 2.61 -19.02 12.94
CA GLU A 95 2.15 -19.47 14.27
C GLU A 95 0.63 -19.42 14.48
N GLY A 96 -0.14 -19.00 13.46
CA GLY A 96 -1.62 -19.08 13.47
C GLY A 96 -2.36 -17.77 13.74
N THR A 97 -3.50 -17.64 13.04
CA THR A 97 -4.60 -16.65 13.11
C THR A 97 -4.25 -15.21 13.53
N GLY A 98 -3.94 -14.35 12.56
CA GLY A 98 -3.87 -12.89 12.74
C GLY A 98 -3.80 -12.11 11.41
N PHE A 99 -4.23 -10.85 11.39
CA PHE A 99 -4.16 -9.98 10.20
C PHE A 99 -2.85 -9.18 10.17
N SER A 100 -1.94 -9.48 9.25
CA SER A 100 -0.80 -8.56 9.01
C SER A 100 -1.20 -7.52 7.97
N GLY A 101 -0.62 -6.32 8.04
CA GLY A 101 -0.92 -5.30 7.05
C GLY A 101 -0.05 -4.07 7.20
N PHE A 102 -0.32 -3.08 6.37
CA PHE A 102 0.27 -1.77 6.53
C PHE A 102 -0.69 -0.72 6.04
N ASN A 103 -0.59 0.48 6.59
CA ASN A 103 -1.18 1.64 5.94
C ASN A 103 -0.21 2.82 5.96
N THR A 104 -0.32 3.66 4.94
CA THR A 104 0.39 4.92 4.90
C THR A 104 -0.38 5.94 4.12
N ASP A 105 -0.50 7.12 4.72
CA ASP A 105 -1.02 8.30 4.07
C ASP A 105 0.14 9.16 3.58
N GLY A 106 -0.09 9.88 2.50
CA GLY A 106 0.92 10.78 1.97
C GLY A 106 0.36 11.78 0.98
N SER A 107 1.26 12.58 0.46
CA SER A 107 0.94 13.49 -0.63
C SER A 107 2.09 13.56 -1.61
N ILE A 108 1.75 13.70 -2.90
CA ILE A 108 2.72 13.83 -3.98
C ILE A 108 2.51 15.16 -4.69
N ASN A 109 3.61 15.84 -4.99
CA ASN A 109 3.62 17.01 -5.86
C ASN A 109 3.61 16.54 -7.33
N LEU A 110 2.64 17.00 -8.12
CA LEU A 110 2.44 16.57 -9.50
C LEU A 110 3.49 17.15 -10.48
N ASN A 111 4.24 18.18 -10.07
CA ASN A 111 5.23 18.83 -10.93
C ASN A 111 6.59 18.12 -10.92
N ASP A 112 6.98 17.59 -9.76
CA ASP A 112 8.32 17.03 -9.53
C ASP A 112 8.27 15.61 -8.92
N LEU A 113 7.06 15.05 -8.74
CA LEU A 113 6.80 13.73 -8.16
C LEU A 113 7.34 13.57 -6.73
N THR A 114 7.67 14.65 -6.03
CA THR A 114 8.20 14.59 -4.66
C THR A 114 7.09 14.16 -3.70
N ILE A 115 7.37 13.12 -2.91
CA ILE A 115 6.49 12.63 -1.85
C ILE A 115 6.77 13.36 -0.54
N LYS A 116 5.72 13.82 0.13
CA LYS A 116 5.77 14.51 1.43
C LYS A 116 4.67 14.05 2.36
N ASN A 117 4.91 14.26 3.66
CA ASN A 117 3.96 13.95 4.73
C ASN A 117 3.57 12.48 4.73
N LEU A 118 4.54 11.58 4.53
CA LEU A 118 4.34 10.16 4.78
C LEU A 118 4.00 10.00 6.25
N HIS A 119 2.72 9.79 6.51
CA HIS A 119 2.19 9.40 7.80
C HIS A 119 1.84 7.94 7.68
N GLY A 120 2.86 7.10 7.88
CA GLY A 120 2.72 5.65 7.87
C GLY A 120 2.46 5.13 9.27
N LEU A 121 1.51 4.22 9.38
CA LEU A 121 1.46 3.27 10.48
C LEU A 121 1.68 1.90 9.83
N LEU A 122 2.90 1.38 9.91
CA LEU A 122 3.05 -0.06 9.74
C LEU A 122 2.27 -0.70 10.90
N VAL A 123 1.32 -1.56 10.58
CA VAL A 123 0.58 -2.35 11.57
C VAL A 123 0.82 -3.81 11.21
N ILE A 124 1.95 -4.34 11.64
CA ILE A 124 2.06 -5.79 11.73
C ILE A 124 1.19 -6.20 12.92
N MET A 125 -0.08 -6.59 12.72
CA MET A 125 -0.81 -7.26 13.79
C MET A 125 -0.37 -8.71 13.81
N TYR A 126 0.33 -9.09 14.88
CA TYR A 126 0.60 -10.48 15.19
C TYR A 126 -0.56 -10.99 16.04
N GLY A 127 -1.32 -11.92 15.48
CA GLY A 127 -2.23 -12.77 16.24
C GLY A 127 -3.43 -12.04 16.85
N ILE A 128 -4.56 -12.75 16.92
CA ILE A 128 -5.51 -12.50 18.00
C ILE A 128 -4.97 -13.33 19.17
N GLY A 129 -4.46 -12.69 20.22
CA GLY A 129 -4.25 -13.40 21.48
C GLY A 129 -5.56 -14.11 21.86
N LYS A 130 -5.53 -15.26 22.54
CA LYS A 130 -6.77 -15.99 22.90
C LYS A 130 -7.80 -15.13 23.65
N ASP A 131 -7.41 -13.95 24.12
CA ASP A 131 -8.18 -12.92 24.81
C ASP A 131 -8.68 -11.76 23.91
N GLY A 132 -8.39 -11.74 22.61
CA GLY A 132 -8.79 -10.65 21.71
C GLY A 132 -7.80 -9.50 21.62
N SER A 133 -6.61 -9.61 22.24
CA SER A 133 -5.59 -8.55 22.21
C SER A 133 -4.80 -8.53 20.89
N PHE A 134 -4.35 -7.32 20.49
CA PHE A 134 -3.54 -7.08 19.29
C PHE A 134 -2.21 -6.41 19.70
N GLU A 135 -1.09 -6.88 19.16
CA GLU A 135 0.19 -6.18 19.21
C GLU A 135 0.45 -5.46 17.88
N TYR A 136 1.02 -4.25 17.93
CA TYR A 136 1.40 -3.50 16.73
C TYR A 136 2.74 -2.81 16.91
N THR A 137 3.53 -2.75 15.83
CA THR A 137 4.81 -2.03 15.81
C THR A 137 4.73 -0.84 14.86
N LYS A 138 4.73 0.37 15.42
CA LYS A 138 4.80 1.60 14.65
C LYS A 138 6.22 1.82 14.11
N MET A 139 6.41 1.73 12.79
CA MET A 139 7.64 2.25 12.17
C MET A 139 7.62 3.78 12.16
N LYS A 140 8.75 4.39 12.55
CA LYS A 140 8.98 5.84 12.59
C LYS A 140 9.49 6.37 11.26
#